data_AF-A0A6L8GL87-F1
#
_entry.id   AF-A0A6L8GL87-F1
#
_cell.length_a   1.000
_cell.length_b   1.000
_cell.length_c   1.000
_cell.angle_alpha   90.00
_cell.angle_beta   90.00
_cell.angle_gamma   90.00
#
_symmetry.space_group_name_H-M   'P 1'
#
loop_
_entity.id
_entity.type
_entity.pdbx_description
1 polymer ?
#
loop_
_entity_poly.entity_id
_entity_poly.type
_entity_poly.pdbx_seq_one_letter_code
_entity_poly.pdbx_strand_id
1 'polypeptide(L)'
;MPEAAHTVDGVRKMRPYLLRCACLAAALALAACGGGQPATPDADGLRDAFANQIATVDAVSGLERDGDEMTFSGPDGSGGAIAWRVRIDSAVVQPWDDENLPYRGVVLSSWYAGGELIRSAGSISNLPSDFLDAGIAQDCWGLWDAAERRWTW
;
A
#
# COMPACT_ATOMS: atom_id res chain seq x y z
N MET A 1 15.50 6.73 93.80
CA MET A 1 16.78 6.08 93.48
C MET A 1 17.20 6.54 92.07
N PRO A 2 18.51 6.72 91.85
CA PRO A 2 19.16 7.88 91.23
C PRO A 2 19.27 7.72 89.68
N GLU A 3 19.89 8.54 88.85
CA GLU A 3 21.21 9.18 88.93
C GLU A 3 21.46 10.04 87.67
N ALA A 4 22.21 11.14 87.86
CA ALA A 4 23.11 11.90 86.95
C ALA A 4 22.83 11.90 85.41
N ALA A 5 22.62 13.04 84.74
CA ALA A 5 23.51 14.20 84.53
C ALA A 5 24.86 13.86 83.85
N HIS A 6 25.25 14.70 82.86
CA HIS A 6 26.50 14.78 82.07
C HIS A 6 26.38 14.30 80.61
N THR A 7 26.89 14.94 79.54
CA THR A 7 27.52 16.25 79.24
C THR A 7 27.62 16.37 77.70
N VAL A 8 27.95 17.57 77.20
CA VAL A 8 28.71 17.91 75.98
C VAL A 8 27.87 18.05 74.70
N ASP A 9 27.61 19.27 74.21
CA ASP A 9 28.47 20.13 73.38
C ASP A 9 28.73 19.57 71.97
N GLY A 10 28.67 20.43 70.95
CA GLY A 10 29.13 20.07 69.60
C GLY A 10 28.24 20.52 68.45
N VAL A 11 28.25 21.81 68.18
CA VAL A 11 27.94 22.38 66.85
C VAL A 11 28.91 21.80 65.82
N ARG A 12 28.42 21.19 64.72
CA ARG A 12 29.16 21.19 63.44
C ARG A 12 28.29 20.96 62.20
N LYS A 13 28.03 22.10 61.54
CA LYS A 13 28.11 22.38 60.09
C LYS A 13 27.85 21.22 59.09
N MET A 14 26.74 21.38 58.36
CA MET A 14 26.60 21.34 56.89
C MET A 14 27.62 20.50 56.09
N ARG A 15 27.10 19.53 55.33
CA ARG A 15 27.47 19.34 53.92
C ARG A 15 26.31 18.70 53.12
N PRO A 16 26.21 19.03 51.82
CA PRO A 16 24.97 18.98 51.05
C PRO A 16 24.76 17.59 50.44
N TYR A 17 23.58 17.00 50.68
CA TYR A 17 23.08 15.93 49.83
C TYR A 17 22.35 16.58 48.65
N LEU A 18 23.11 16.78 47.58
CA LEU A 18 22.60 16.91 46.22
C LEU A 18 21.72 15.69 45.93
N LEU A 19 20.40 15.85 45.89
CA LEU A 19 19.54 14.85 45.27
C LEU A 19 18.42 15.52 44.46
N ARG A 20 18.70 15.58 43.16
CA ARG A 20 17.76 15.35 42.05
C ARG A 20 16.46 16.14 42.09
N CYS A 21 16.49 17.30 41.45
CA CYS A 21 15.30 17.86 40.83
C CYS A 21 15.59 18.27 39.39
N ALA A 22 14.58 18.06 38.57
CA ALA A 22 14.28 18.73 37.30
C ALA A 22 14.78 18.09 35.99
N CYS A 23 13.80 17.47 35.34
CA CYS A 23 13.36 17.78 33.97
C CYS A 23 14.29 17.39 32.82
N LEU A 24 14.06 16.19 32.28
CA LEU A 24 14.17 15.94 30.85
C LEU A 24 12.91 15.19 30.41
N ALA A 25 11.90 15.97 30.02
CA ALA A 25 10.76 15.49 29.26
C ALA A 25 11.26 15.08 27.88
N ALA A 26 11.46 13.77 27.69
CA ALA A 26 11.63 13.22 26.35
C ALA A 26 10.26 13.24 25.66
N ALA A 27 10.01 14.27 24.86
CA ALA A 27 8.90 14.29 23.93
C ALA A 27 9.13 13.19 22.88
N LEU A 28 8.49 12.04 23.08
CA LEU A 28 8.29 11.05 22.03
C LEU A 28 7.35 11.70 21.00
N ALA A 29 7.93 12.36 20.00
CA ALA A 29 7.23 12.68 18.78
C ALA A 29 6.92 11.34 18.09
N LEU A 30 5.70 10.84 18.31
CA LEU A 30 5.09 9.86 17.43
C LEU A 30 4.93 10.54 16.07
N ALA A 31 5.96 10.45 15.23
CA ALA A 31 5.77 10.51 13.80
C ALA A 31 4.95 9.27 13.43
N ALA A 32 3.63 9.38 13.58
CA ALA A 32 2.71 8.53 12.86
C ALA A 32 2.91 8.91 11.38
N CYS A 33 3.84 8.24 10.72
CA CYS A 33 3.80 8.14 9.26
C CYS A 33 2.40 7.61 8.95
N GLY A 34 1.58 8.46 8.34
CA GLY A 34 0.14 8.25 8.14
C GLY A 34 -0.15 7.10 7.19
N GLY A 35 0.10 5.86 7.62
CA GLY A 35 -0.41 4.64 7.04
C GLY A 35 -1.88 4.41 7.38
N GLY A 36 -2.67 5.48 7.34
CA GLY A 36 -4.12 5.39 7.36
C GLY A 36 -4.56 5.00 5.96
N GLN A 37 -4.65 3.69 5.69
CA GLN A 37 -5.21 3.20 4.45
C GLN A 37 -6.56 3.90 4.22
N PRO A 38 -6.78 4.56 3.07
CA PRO A 38 -7.92 5.44 2.90
C PRO A 38 -9.21 4.65 3.11
N ALA A 39 -10.13 5.23 3.89
CA ALA A 39 -11.42 4.59 4.18
C ALA A 39 -12.33 4.52 2.93
N THR A 40 -11.97 5.26 1.88
CA THR A 40 -12.66 5.34 0.60
C THR A 40 -11.69 4.98 -0.52
N PRO A 41 -12.10 4.16 -1.51
CA PRO A 41 -11.26 3.89 -2.67
C PRO A 41 -10.99 5.16 -3.47
N ASP A 42 -9.80 5.23 -4.05
CA ASP A 42 -9.41 6.29 -4.97
C ASP A 42 -8.77 5.71 -6.24
N ALA A 43 -8.50 6.57 -7.22
CA ALA A 43 -7.97 6.15 -8.51
C ALA A 43 -6.54 5.63 -8.42
N ASP A 44 -5.72 6.09 -7.46
CA ASP A 44 -4.34 5.66 -7.34
C ASP A 44 -4.27 4.25 -6.76
N GLY A 45 -5.05 3.98 -5.70
CA GLY A 45 -5.23 2.64 -5.16
C GLY A 45 -5.85 1.66 -6.16
N LEU A 46 -6.73 2.12 -7.06
CA LEU A 46 -7.25 1.30 -8.15
C LEU A 46 -6.15 0.90 -9.15
N ARG A 47 -5.28 1.83 -9.54
CA ARG A 47 -4.14 1.52 -10.41
C ARG A 47 -3.18 0.55 -9.73
N ASP A 48 -2.91 0.73 -8.44
CA ASP A 48 -2.05 -0.16 -7.65
C ASP A 48 -2.63 -1.57 -7.60
N ALA A 49 -3.93 -1.69 -7.36
CA ALA A 49 -4.59 -2.98 -7.38
C ALA A 49 -4.58 -3.63 -8.78
N PHE A 50 -4.67 -2.87 -9.86
CA PHE A 50 -4.58 -3.40 -11.22
C PHE A 50 -3.18 -3.94 -11.50
N ALA A 51 -2.13 -3.20 -11.11
CA ALA A 51 -0.74 -3.67 -11.21
C ALA A 51 -0.51 -4.95 -10.39
N ASN A 52 -1.06 -5.00 -9.17
CA ASN A 52 -1.00 -6.19 -8.32
C ASN A 52 -1.75 -7.37 -8.94
N GLN A 53 -2.88 -7.15 -9.61
CA GLN A 53 -3.61 -8.19 -10.33
C GLN A 53 -2.76 -8.75 -11.47
N ILE A 54 -2.06 -7.91 -12.23
CA ILE A 54 -1.10 -8.38 -13.25
C ILE A 54 -0.01 -9.25 -12.62
N ALA A 55 0.49 -8.86 -11.45
CA ALA A 55 1.51 -9.61 -10.73
C ALA A 55 1.02 -10.97 -10.18
N THR A 56 -0.29 -11.26 -10.16
CA THR A 56 -0.80 -12.58 -9.75
C THR A 56 -0.68 -13.64 -10.85
N VAL A 57 -0.36 -13.25 -12.08
CA VAL A 57 -0.12 -14.19 -13.18
C VAL A 57 1.25 -14.84 -12.97
N ASP A 58 1.31 -16.15 -12.74
CA ASP A 58 2.54 -16.88 -12.37
C ASP A 58 3.73 -16.65 -13.32
N ALA A 59 3.45 -16.46 -14.62
CA ALA A 59 4.47 -16.24 -15.65
C ALA A 59 4.98 -14.79 -15.72
N VAL A 60 4.39 -13.85 -14.97
CA VAL A 60 4.82 -12.45 -14.88
C VAL A 60 6.02 -12.34 -13.94
N SER A 61 7.06 -11.64 -14.40
CA SER A 61 8.28 -11.40 -13.62
C SER A 61 8.87 -10.03 -13.91
N GLY A 62 9.55 -9.46 -12.91
CA GLY A 62 10.21 -8.16 -13.03
C GLY A 62 9.22 -7.02 -13.30
N LEU A 63 8.05 -7.05 -12.67
CA LEU A 63 7.07 -5.98 -12.80
C LEU A 63 7.59 -4.71 -12.13
N GLU A 64 7.82 -3.71 -12.95
CA GLU A 64 8.16 -2.35 -12.56
C GLU A 64 7.04 -1.42 -13.00
N ARG A 65 6.75 -0.41 -12.17
CA ARG A 65 5.74 0.58 -12.46
C ARG A 65 6.30 1.99 -12.24
N ASP A 66 6.05 2.85 -13.22
CA ASP A 66 6.34 4.28 -13.17
C ASP A 66 5.07 5.06 -13.55
N GLY A 67 4.39 5.61 -12.55
CA GLY A 67 3.13 6.32 -12.73
C GLY A 67 2.02 5.44 -13.33
N ASP A 68 1.62 5.76 -14.57
CA ASP A 68 0.60 5.04 -15.34
C ASP A 68 1.20 3.98 -16.29
N GLU A 69 2.52 3.82 -16.35
CA GLU A 69 3.18 2.83 -17.19
C GLU A 69 3.74 1.67 -16.34
N MET A 70 3.62 0.45 -16.85
CA MET A 70 4.16 -0.77 -16.27
C MET A 70 4.97 -1.53 -17.32
N THR A 71 6.08 -2.12 -16.90
CA THR A 71 6.91 -2.99 -17.73
C THR A 71 7.22 -4.28 -17.01
N PHE A 72 7.22 -5.40 -17.72
CA PHE A 72 7.53 -6.73 -17.18
C PHE A 72 7.84 -7.74 -18.28
N SER A 73 8.34 -8.92 -17.90
CA SER A 73 8.37 -10.10 -18.77
C SER A 73 7.19 -11.00 -18.42
N GLY A 74 6.46 -11.47 -19.42
CA GLY A 74 5.24 -12.28 -19.23
C GLY A 74 4.88 -13.13 -20.44
N PRO A 75 3.80 -13.92 -20.38
CA PRO A 75 3.46 -14.90 -21.42
C PRO A 75 3.19 -14.24 -22.77
N ASP A 76 3.63 -14.88 -23.86
CA ASP A 76 3.39 -14.43 -25.25
C ASP A 76 2.17 -15.09 -25.92
N GLY A 77 1.49 -15.98 -25.19
CA GLY A 77 0.34 -16.77 -25.69
C GLY A 77 0.72 -18.01 -26.51
N SER A 78 2.01 -18.26 -26.74
CA SER A 78 2.55 -19.42 -27.46
C SER A 78 3.40 -20.34 -26.57
N GLY A 79 3.37 -20.11 -25.26
CA GLY A 79 4.18 -20.83 -24.26
C GLY A 79 5.59 -20.23 -24.05
N GLY A 80 5.87 -19.08 -24.69
CA GLY A 80 7.08 -18.30 -24.48
C GLY A 80 6.84 -17.08 -23.59
N ALA A 81 7.87 -16.24 -23.46
CA ALA A 81 7.80 -14.97 -22.76
C ALA A 81 8.22 -13.82 -23.67
N ILE A 82 7.58 -12.67 -23.48
CA ILE A 82 7.86 -11.44 -24.21
C ILE A 82 7.90 -10.25 -23.24
N ALA A 83 8.63 -9.20 -23.64
CA ALA A 83 8.62 -7.93 -22.93
C ALA A 83 7.27 -7.24 -23.13
N TRP A 84 6.60 -6.94 -22.03
CA TRP A 84 5.34 -6.23 -21.99
C TRP A 84 5.55 -4.79 -21.54
N ARG A 85 4.81 -3.88 -22.17
CA ARG A 85 4.56 -2.53 -21.66
C ARG A 85 3.06 -2.32 -21.60
N VAL A 86 2.57 -1.85 -20.48
CA VAL A 86 1.16 -1.53 -20.26
C VAL A 86 1.05 -0.08 -19.84
N ARG A 87 0.18 0.68 -20.51
CA ARG A 87 -0.14 2.05 -20.12
C ARG A 87 -1.59 2.13 -19.67
N ILE A 88 -1.82 2.61 -18.46
CA ILE A 88 -3.16 2.94 -17.97
C ILE A 88 -3.59 4.24 -18.63
N ASP A 89 -4.61 4.16 -19.48
CA ASP A 89 -5.16 5.31 -20.19
C ASP A 89 -6.20 6.05 -19.34
N SER A 90 -6.90 5.33 -18.44
CA SER A 90 -7.79 5.93 -17.44
C SER A 90 -8.04 4.99 -16.26
N ALA A 91 -8.23 5.55 -15.07
CA ALA A 91 -8.71 4.86 -13.88
C ALA A 91 -9.82 5.70 -13.22
N VAL A 92 -11.01 5.12 -13.08
CA VAL A 92 -12.20 5.82 -12.57
C VAL A 92 -12.84 5.01 -11.44
N VAL A 93 -13.13 5.68 -10.33
CA VAL A 93 -13.89 5.14 -9.20
C VAL A 93 -15.25 5.81 -9.18
N GLN A 94 -16.30 5.01 -9.13
CA GLN A 94 -17.68 5.48 -9.08
C GLN A 94 -18.47 4.75 -7.99
N PRO A 95 -19.45 5.41 -7.35
CA PRO A 95 -20.39 4.72 -6.47
C PRO A 95 -21.10 3.57 -7.19
N TRP A 96 -21.43 2.53 -6.44
CA TRP A 96 -22.13 1.34 -6.91
C TRP A 96 -23.27 0.98 -5.94
N ASP A 97 -24.33 0.39 -6.45
CA ASP A 97 -25.55 0.07 -5.69
C ASP A 97 -25.41 -1.29 -4.97
N ASP A 98 -24.43 -1.37 -4.07
CA ASP A 98 -24.20 -2.51 -3.18
C ASP A 98 -23.59 -2.02 -1.86
N GLU A 99 -24.18 -2.37 -0.72
CA GLU A 99 -23.71 -1.90 0.59
C GLU A 99 -22.36 -2.49 1.00
N ASN A 100 -22.04 -3.71 0.55
CA ASN A 100 -20.77 -4.39 0.85
C ASN A 100 -19.68 -4.05 -0.17
N LEU A 101 -20.10 -3.76 -1.41
CA LEU A 101 -19.25 -3.39 -2.54
C LEU A 101 -19.60 -2.00 -3.08
N PRO A 102 -19.46 -0.93 -2.26
CA PRO A 102 -20.07 0.38 -2.54
C PRO A 102 -19.43 1.17 -3.68
N TYR A 103 -18.35 0.67 -4.27
CA TYR A 103 -17.68 1.34 -5.38
C TYR A 103 -17.29 0.36 -6.47
N ARG A 104 -17.41 0.82 -7.70
CA ARG A 104 -16.90 0.16 -8.90
C ARG A 104 -15.70 0.95 -9.43
N GLY A 105 -14.62 0.23 -9.71
CA GLY A 105 -13.44 0.73 -10.39
C GLY A 105 -13.46 0.32 -11.85
N VAL A 106 -13.05 1.20 -12.76
CA VAL A 106 -12.83 0.88 -14.18
C VAL A 106 -11.44 1.35 -14.58
N VAL A 107 -10.67 0.46 -15.20
CA VAL A 107 -9.34 0.71 -15.73
C VAL A 107 -9.33 0.43 -17.22
N LEU A 108 -9.01 1.44 -18.02
CA LEU A 108 -8.73 1.29 -19.44
C LEU A 108 -7.22 1.32 -19.65
N SER A 109 -6.70 0.40 -20.44
CA SER A 109 -5.27 0.24 -20.65
C SER A 109 -4.88 -0.18 -22.06
N SER A 110 -3.78 0.38 -22.54
CA SER A 110 -3.11 0.03 -23.78
C SER A 110 -1.96 -0.94 -23.50
N TRP A 111 -1.95 -2.08 -24.20
CA TRP A 111 -0.99 -3.15 -23.99
C TRP A 111 -0.07 -3.31 -25.20
N TYR A 112 1.22 -3.49 -24.95
CA TYR A 112 2.23 -3.67 -25.98
C TYR A 112 3.06 -4.91 -25.70
N ALA A 113 3.20 -5.80 -26.67
CA ALA A 113 4.03 -7.00 -26.61
C ALA A 113 5.21 -6.83 -27.57
N GLY A 114 6.45 -6.85 -27.07
CA GLY A 114 7.64 -6.63 -27.90
C GLY A 114 7.68 -5.25 -28.56
N GLY A 115 6.94 -4.27 -28.02
CA GLY A 115 6.76 -2.93 -28.58
C GLY A 115 5.58 -2.77 -29.54
N GLU A 116 4.90 -3.86 -29.91
CA GLU A 116 3.73 -3.82 -30.79
C GLU A 116 2.43 -3.70 -29.99
N LEU A 117 1.56 -2.78 -30.40
CA LEU A 117 0.26 -2.55 -29.74
C LEU A 117 -0.70 -3.73 -29.98
N ILE A 118 -1.18 -4.33 -28.90
CA ILE A 118 -2.27 -5.29 -28.91
C ILE A 118 -3.59 -4.53 -29.03
N ARG A 119 -4.24 -4.67 -30.19
CA ARG A 119 -5.55 -4.07 -30.45
C ARG A 119 -6.64 -4.91 -29.81
N SER A 120 -7.56 -4.29 -29.08
CA SER A 120 -8.82 -4.92 -28.74
C SER A 120 -9.75 -4.97 -29.95
N ALA A 121 -10.67 -5.93 -29.96
CA ALA A 121 -11.75 -6.03 -30.94
C ALA A 121 -13.08 -5.65 -30.26
N GLY A 122 -13.38 -4.35 -30.22
CA GLY A 122 -14.51 -3.84 -29.44
C GLY A 122 -14.27 -4.05 -27.94
N SER A 123 -15.19 -4.74 -27.27
CA SER A 123 -15.05 -5.14 -25.85
C SER A 123 -14.23 -6.42 -25.64
N ILE A 124 -13.73 -7.03 -26.71
CA ILE A 124 -12.95 -8.27 -26.62
C ILE A 124 -11.47 -7.91 -26.50
N SER A 125 -10.87 -8.31 -25.38
CA SER A 125 -9.43 -8.25 -25.14
C SER A 125 -8.72 -9.33 -25.96
N ASN A 126 -7.65 -8.98 -26.66
CA ASN A 126 -6.81 -9.91 -27.41
C ASN A 126 -5.52 -10.29 -26.65
N LEU A 127 -5.56 -10.21 -25.32
CA LEU A 127 -4.46 -10.65 -24.47
C LEU A 127 -4.37 -12.19 -24.46
N PRO A 128 -3.18 -12.76 -24.20
CA PRO A 128 -3.01 -14.18 -23.92
C PRO A 128 -3.98 -14.69 -22.84
N SER A 129 -4.37 -15.96 -22.93
CA SER A 129 -5.29 -16.60 -21.99
C SER A 129 -4.85 -16.51 -20.54
N ASP A 130 -3.53 -16.56 -20.27
CA ASP A 130 -2.97 -16.42 -18.92
C ASP A 130 -3.42 -15.13 -18.22
N PHE A 131 -3.58 -14.04 -18.96
CA PHE A 131 -4.10 -12.79 -18.42
C PHE A 131 -5.63 -12.83 -18.29
N LEU A 132 -6.32 -13.32 -19.32
CA LEU A 132 -7.79 -13.38 -19.33
C LEU A 132 -8.34 -14.28 -18.22
N ASP A 133 -7.71 -15.43 -17.98
CA ASP A 133 -8.06 -16.38 -16.93
C ASP A 133 -7.80 -15.80 -15.53
N ALA A 134 -6.87 -14.85 -15.41
CA ALA A 134 -6.64 -14.05 -14.21
C ALA A 134 -7.56 -12.82 -14.13
N GLY A 135 -8.57 -12.68 -14.99
CA GLY A 135 -9.51 -11.56 -14.99
C GLY A 135 -8.93 -10.24 -15.52
N ILE A 136 -7.77 -10.28 -16.18
CA ILE A 136 -7.10 -9.09 -16.69
C ILE A 136 -7.49 -8.85 -18.15
N ALA A 137 -7.95 -7.65 -18.45
CA ALA A 137 -8.30 -7.21 -19.79
C ALA A 137 -7.85 -5.77 -20.06
N GLN A 138 -7.89 -5.36 -21.33
CA GLN A 138 -7.61 -3.97 -21.73
C GLN A 138 -8.66 -2.98 -21.20
N ASP A 139 -9.89 -3.45 -21.00
CA ASP A 139 -10.97 -2.78 -20.27
C ASP A 139 -11.34 -3.67 -19.08
N CYS A 140 -10.86 -3.30 -17.90
CA CYS A 140 -10.96 -4.09 -16.69
C CYS A 140 -11.78 -3.33 -15.65
N TRP A 141 -12.56 -4.04 -14.85
CA TRP A 141 -13.34 -3.45 -13.77
C TRP A 141 -13.26 -4.31 -12.52
N GLY A 142 -13.41 -3.68 -11.37
CA GLY A 142 -13.40 -4.34 -10.08
C GLY A 142 -14.35 -3.68 -9.10
N LEU A 143 -14.61 -4.34 -7.98
CA LEU A 143 -15.47 -3.85 -6.91
C LEU A 143 -14.65 -3.64 -5.64
N TRP A 144 -14.98 -2.60 -4.89
CA TRP A 144 -14.28 -2.30 -3.64
C TRP A 144 -14.91 -3.05 -2.49
N ASP A 145 -14.18 -4.00 -1.90
CA ASP A 145 -14.57 -4.64 -0.64
C ASP A 145 -14.28 -3.69 0.53
N ALA A 146 -15.35 -3.17 1.14
CA ALA A 146 -15.23 -2.22 2.25
C ALA A 146 -14.72 -2.87 3.55
N ALA A 147 -14.98 -4.17 3.75
CA ALA A 147 -14.55 -4.91 4.94
C ALA A 147 -13.05 -5.23 4.86
N GLU A 148 -12.59 -5.67 3.70
CA GLU A 148 -11.19 -6.04 3.45
C GLU A 148 -10.33 -4.87 2.99
N ARG A 149 -10.95 -3.74 2.64
CA ARG A 149 -10.31 -2.52 2.13
C ARG A 149 -9.39 -2.81 0.93
N ARG A 150 -9.91 -3.56 -0.04
CA ARG A 150 -9.21 -3.91 -1.27
C ARG A 150 -10.15 -4.00 -2.45
N TRP A 151 -9.59 -3.87 -3.64
CA TRP A 151 -10.28 -4.16 -4.89
C TRP A 151 -10.36 -5.68 -5.13
N THR A 152 -11.51 -6.12 -5.62
CA THR A 152 -11.78 -7.47 -6.13
C THR A 152 -12.03 -7.38 -7.64
N TRP A 153 -11.52 -8.34 -8.40
CA TRP A 153 -11.50 -8.34 -9.87
C TRP A 153 -12.33 -9.50 -10.42
#